data_AF-A0A7C1CF96-F1
#
_entry.id   AF-A0A7C1CF96-F1
#
_cell.length_a   1.000
_cell.length_b   1.000
_cell.length_c   1.000
_cell.angle_alpha   90.00
_cell.angle_beta   90.00
_cell.angle_gamma   90.00
#
_symmetry.space_group_name_H-M   'P 1'
#
loop_
_entity.id
_entity.type
_entity.pdbx_description
1 polymer ?
#
loop_
_entity_poly.entity_id
_entity_poly.type
_entity_poly.pdbx_seq_one_letter_code
_entity_poly.pdbx_strand_id
1 'polypeptide(L)'
;MFREMATAIILKEYTSKYTTLPSLALTRTFNPILAEKLRNMLGDTTEKIAKALEESLSSEIAQALNTKNIEKDFPSLAEKFWLRISLPLLELNQKITPLPSDKLKELMELEKEAARETARLIRDTGYRHAEDLVYGLSAMVDYDAWLLEKLSQLGLEKLADTLWHRGLQETLQLSIYTRYLLFAWISATSALLKLLEEYKEENRDTLAEWSRRYAEEVEAYIDTLDTLLDDEAYIVIEKMSELGKQA
;
A
#
# COMPACT_ATOMS: atom_id res chain seq x y z
N MET A 1 10.95 18.12 23.55
CA MET A 1 11.19 19.16 22.52
C MET A 1 11.95 18.66 21.28
N PHE A 2 13.26 18.37 21.31
CA PHE A 2 13.98 17.86 20.11
C PHE A 2 13.52 16.46 19.65
N ARG A 3 13.17 15.58 20.59
CA ARG A 3 12.63 14.24 20.30
C ARG A 3 11.23 14.33 19.68
N GLU A 4 10.36 15.18 20.23
CA GLU A 4 9.01 15.42 19.70
C GLU A 4 9.04 16.10 18.32
N MET A 5 9.94 17.07 18.08
CA MET A 5 10.12 17.67 16.74
C MET A 5 10.67 16.66 15.73
N ALA A 6 11.68 15.87 16.09
CA ALA A 6 12.21 14.83 15.19
C ALA A 6 11.14 13.79 14.85
N THR A 7 10.29 13.42 15.82
CA THR A 7 9.25 12.43 15.58
C THR A 7 8.03 12.98 14.84
N ALA A 8 7.65 14.25 15.04
CA ALA A 8 6.64 14.92 14.22
C ALA A 8 7.10 15.09 12.76
N ILE A 9 8.39 15.34 12.53
CA ILE A 9 8.98 15.34 11.17
C ILE A 9 8.95 13.94 10.56
N ILE A 10 9.32 12.90 11.33
CA ILE A 10 9.24 11.50 10.88
C ILE A 10 7.79 11.14 10.56
N LEU A 11 6.81 11.46 11.41
CA LEU A 11 5.41 11.11 11.16
C LEU A 11 4.82 11.90 10.00
N LYS A 12 5.13 13.20 9.86
CA LYS A 12 4.71 14.04 8.73
C LYS A 12 5.31 13.53 7.41
N GLU A 13 6.58 13.12 7.42
CA GLU A 13 7.20 12.41 6.30
C GLU A 13 6.60 11.03 6.07
N TYR A 14 6.18 10.32 7.11
CA TYR A 14 5.57 9.00 7.02
C TYR A 14 4.18 9.12 6.40
N THR A 15 3.26 9.92 6.96
CA THR A 15 1.91 10.15 6.42
C THR A 15 1.89 10.69 4.99
N SER A 16 2.94 11.41 4.55
CA SER A 16 3.10 11.85 3.17
C SER A 16 3.74 10.82 2.23
N LYS A 17 4.05 9.60 2.68
CA LYS A 17 4.71 8.53 1.91
C LYS A 17 3.77 7.39 1.47
N TYR A 18 2.47 7.51 1.71
CA TYR A 18 1.64 6.33 1.95
C TYR A 18 0.49 6.04 0.97
N THR A 19 0.52 6.55 -0.26
CA THR A 19 -0.25 5.86 -1.30
C THR A 19 0.54 4.66 -1.83
N THR A 20 -0.12 3.52 -2.01
CA THR A 20 0.48 2.31 -2.56
C THR A 20 0.31 2.22 -4.07
N LEU A 21 -0.75 2.82 -4.61
CA LEU A 21 -1.13 2.85 -6.03
C LEU A 21 -0.68 1.60 -6.80
N PRO A 22 -1.02 0.41 -6.27
CA PRO A 22 -0.44 -0.87 -6.67
C PRO A 22 -0.85 -1.25 -8.08
N SER A 23 -2.03 -0.82 -8.53
CA SER A 23 -2.46 -1.08 -9.89
C SER A 23 -1.72 -0.17 -10.88
N LEU A 24 -1.41 1.09 -10.52
CA LEU A 24 -0.61 1.98 -11.38
C LEU A 24 0.80 1.45 -11.61
N ALA A 25 1.38 0.80 -10.61
CA ALA A 25 2.68 0.13 -10.66
C ALA A 25 2.77 -0.92 -11.78
N LEU A 26 1.67 -1.61 -12.11
CA LEU A 26 1.61 -2.63 -13.17
C LEU A 26 0.87 -2.17 -14.44
N THR A 27 0.13 -1.06 -14.38
CA THR A 27 -0.71 -0.57 -15.48
C THR A 27 0.07 -0.34 -16.77
N ARG A 28 1.33 0.09 -16.68
CA ARG A 28 2.21 0.30 -17.84
C ARG A 28 2.40 -0.97 -18.67
N THR A 29 2.37 -2.14 -18.03
CA THR A 29 2.63 -3.42 -18.67
C THR A 29 1.43 -3.93 -19.45
N PHE A 30 0.21 -3.53 -19.06
CA PHE A 30 -1.01 -4.19 -19.54
C PHE A 30 -2.05 -3.26 -20.17
N ASN A 31 -2.00 -1.94 -19.94
CA ASN A 31 -2.94 -0.99 -20.54
C ASN A 31 -2.26 0.35 -20.93
N PRO A 32 -1.90 0.55 -22.22
CA PRO A 32 -1.20 1.75 -22.67
C PRO A 32 -2.05 3.03 -22.58
N ILE A 33 -3.38 2.92 -22.65
CA ILE A 33 -4.27 4.08 -22.55
C ILE A 33 -4.29 4.61 -21.12
N LEU A 34 -4.41 3.72 -20.14
CA LEU A 34 -4.33 4.09 -18.73
C LEU A 34 -2.94 4.60 -18.37
N ALA A 35 -1.88 3.95 -18.86
CA ALA A 35 -0.51 4.39 -18.66
C ALA A 35 -0.28 5.83 -19.16
N GLU A 36 -0.85 6.17 -20.33
CA GLU A 36 -0.76 7.53 -20.89
C GLU A 36 -1.56 8.55 -20.07
N LYS A 37 -2.78 8.21 -19.61
CA LYS A 37 -3.55 9.09 -18.71
C LYS A 37 -2.78 9.39 -17.42
N LEU A 38 -2.18 8.37 -16.82
CA LEU A 38 -1.37 8.50 -15.60
C LEU A 38 -0.12 9.33 -15.82
N ARG A 39 0.57 9.11 -16.93
CA ARG A 39 1.72 9.92 -17.33
C ARG A 39 1.33 11.38 -17.50
N ASN A 40 0.20 11.68 -18.11
CA ASN A 40 -0.28 13.05 -18.28
C ASN A 40 -0.60 13.72 -16.93
N MET A 41 -1.05 12.96 -15.94
CA MET A 41 -1.39 13.47 -14.61
C MET A 41 -0.16 13.61 -13.68
N LEU A 42 0.74 12.62 -13.70
CA LEU A 42 1.81 12.46 -12.71
C LEU A 42 3.22 12.67 -13.29
N GLY A 43 3.33 12.82 -14.61
CA GLY A 43 4.58 13.06 -15.33
C GLY A 43 5.57 11.91 -15.23
N ASP A 44 6.85 12.28 -15.19
CA ASP A 44 8.04 11.40 -15.12
C ASP A 44 8.09 10.48 -13.89
N THR A 45 7.30 10.77 -12.85
CA THR A 45 7.31 9.97 -11.62
C THR A 45 6.78 8.55 -11.86
N THR A 46 5.83 8.39 -12.77
CA THR A 46 5.32 7.08 -13.20
C THR A 46 6.44 6.22 -13.82
N GLU A 47 7.38 6.85 -14.52
CA GLU A 47 8.51 6.17 -15.16
C GLU A 47 9.57 5.77 -14.14
N LYS A 48 9.81 6.60 -13.12
CA LYS A 48 10.69 6.29 -11.99
C LYS A 48 10.18 5.12 -11.17
N ILE A 49 8.88 5.06 -10.90
CA ILE A 49 8.23 3.93 -10.21
C ILE A 49 8.36 2.66 -11.05
N ALA A 50 7.98 2.73 -12.32
CA ALA A 50 8.09 1.58 -13.23
C ALA A 50 9.52 1.04 -13.28
N LYS A 51 10.53 1.92 -13.39
CA LYS A 51 11.94 1.52 -13.39
C LYS A 51 12.35 0.86 -12.07
N ALA A 52 11.96 1.41 -10.92
CA ALA A 52 12.26 0.82 -9.63
C ALA A 52 11.63 -0.57 -9.46
N LEU A 53 10.44 -0.79 -10.03
CA LEU A 53 9.79 -2.09 -10.05
C LEU A 53 10.46 -3.07 -11.02
N GLU A 54 10.85 -2.64 -12.23
CA GLU A 54 11.63 -3.45 -13.18
C GLU A 54 12.95 -3.92 -12.56
N GLU A 55 13.65 -3.04 -11.86
CA GLU A 55 14.85 -3.41 -11.11
C GLU A 55 14.54 -4.40 -9.97
N SER A 56 13.40 -4.22 -9.28
CA SER A 56 12.95 -5.14 -8.23
C SER A 56 12.61 -6.53 -8.77
N LEU A 57 12.04 -6.62 -9.97
CA LEU A 57 11.69 -7.87 -10.65
C LEU A 57 12.93 -8.76 -10.76
N SER A 58 14.03 -8.20 -11.23
CA SER A 58 15.31 -8.92 -11.41
C SER A 58 16.12 -9.12 -10.12
N SER A 59 15.68 -8.58 -8.98
CA SER A 59 16.39 -8.64 -7.70
C SER A 59 15.52 -9.21 -6.59
N GLU A 60 14.81 -8.37 -5.83
CA GLU A 60 14.13 -8.78 -4.59
C GLU A 60 12.98 -9.75 -4.86
N ILE A 61 12.22 -9.49 -5.93
CA ILE A 61 11.07 -10.31 -6.32
C ILE A 61 11.53 -11.67 -6.85
N ALA A 62 12.50 -11.71 -7.77
CA ALA A 62 13.09 -12.96 -8.25
C ALA A 62 13.68 -13.79 -7.11
N GLN A 63 14.33 -13.16 -6.12
CA GLN A 63 14.85 -13.85 -4.94
C GLN A 63 13.74 -14.42 -4.07
N ALA A 64 12.66 -13.67 -3.81
CA ALA A 64 11.52 -14.16 -3.03
C ALA A 64 10.87 -15.38 -3.71
N LEU A 65 10.75 -15.34 -5.03
CA LEU A 65 10.15 -16.42 -5.82
C LEU A 65 11.04 -17.66 -5.96
N ASN A 66 12.35 -17.56 -5.73
CA ASN A 66 13.29 -18.67 -5.95
C ASN A 66 14.03 -19.14 -4.69
N THR A 67 13.90 -18.46 -3.55
CA THR A 67 14.52 -18.90 -2.29
C THR A 67 14.07 -20.29 -1.86
N LYS A 68 14.88 -20.95 -1.03
CA LYS A 68 14.57 -22.25 -0.39
C LYS A 68 13.70 -22.10 0.86
N ASN A 69 13.66 -20.91 1.47
CA ASN A 69 12.91 -20.67 2.70
C ASN A 69 12.38 -19.23 2.68
N ILE A 70 11.16 -19.08 2.16
CA ILE A 70 10.57 -17.77 1.95
C ILE A 70 10.15 -17.13 3.26
N GLU A 71 9.73 -17.91 4.25
CA GLU A 71 9.37 -17.45 5.60
C GLU A 71 10.51 -16.70 6.28
N LYS A 72 11.74 -17.21 6.12
CA LYS A 72 12.93 -16.60 6.70
C LYS A 72 13.39 -15.38 5.92
N ASP A 73 13.37 -15.44 4.59
CA ASP A 73 13.99 -14.42 3.75
C ASP A 73 13.05 -13.24 3.45
N PHE A 74 11.74 -13.45 3.52
CA PHE A 74 10.71 -12.48 3.15
C PHE A 74 10.86 -11.12 3.85
N PRO A 75 11.03 -11.02 5.19
CA PRO A 75 11.13 -9.71 5.83
C PRO A 75 12.29 -8.86 5.29
N SER A 76 13.46 -9.46 5.09
CA SER A 76 14.63 -8.75 4.56
C SER A 76 14.46 -8.36 3.08
N LEU A 77 13.83 -9.22 2.28
CA LEU A 77 13.54 -8.93 0.88
C LEU A 77 12.51 -7.82 0.73
N ALA A 78 11.45 -7.83 1.56
CA ALA A 78 10.46 -6.78 1.61
C ALA A 78 11.09 -5.43 1.98
N GLU A 79 11.98 -5.40 2.98
CA GLU A 79 12.70 -4.16 3.35
C GLU A 79 13.55 -3.61 2.21
N LYS A 80 14.33 -4.46 1.52
CA LYS A 80 15.13 -4.04 0.36
C LYS A 80 14.27 -3.51 -0.77
N PHE A 81 13.16 -4.19 -1.06
CA PHE A 81 12.19 -3.76 -2.04
C PHE A 81 11.66 -2.36 -1.69
N TRP A 82 11.25 -2.16 -0.44
CA TRP A 82 10.76 -0.87 0.04
C TRP A 82 11.79 0.25 -0.04
N LEU A 83 13.05 -0.02 0.29
CA LEU A 83 14.12 0.96 0.11
C LEU A 83 14.23 1.40 -1.36
N ARG A 84 14.09 0.47 -2.31
CA ARG A 84 14.16 0.77 -3.75
C ARG A 84 13.00 1.62 -4.23
N ILE A 85 11.77 1.31 -3.82
CA ILE A 85 10.57 2.01 -4.32
C ILE A 85 10.21 3.27 -3.51
N SER A 86 10.76 3.44 -2.31
CA SER A 86 10.39 4.52 -1.39
C SER A 86 10.63 5.92 -1.94
N LEU A 87 11.75 6.15 -2.64
CA LEU A 87 12.07 7.47 -3.19
C LEU A 87 11.12 7.86 -4.35
N PRO A 88 10.92 7.02 -5.39
CA PRO A 88 9.91 7.28 -6.40
C PRO A 88 8.50 7.48 -5.84
N LEU A 89 8.11 6.70 -4.81
CA LEU A 89 6.82 6.87 -4.14
C LEU A 89 6.73 8.19 -3.36
N LEU A 90 7.81 8.62 -2.71
CA LEU A 90 7.84 9.93 -2.05
C LEU A 90 7.64 11.06 -3.06
N GLU A 91 8.34 11.01 -4.20
CA GLU A 91 8.16 11.99 -5.28
C GLU A 91 6.72 11.99 -5.82
N LEU A 92 6.09 10.81 -5.91
CA LEU A 92 4.71 10.67 -6.34
C LEU A 92 3.77 11.34 -5.35
N ASN A 93 3.92 11.03 -4.07
CA ASN A 93 3.07 11.60 -3.05
C ASN A 93 3.24 13.13 -2.94
N GLN A 94 4.44 13.67 -3.19
CA GLN A 94 4.66 15.12 -3.28
C GLN A 94 3.89 15.77 -4.43
N LYS A 95 3.62 15.04 -5.52
CA LYS A 95 2.77 15.50 -6.62
C LYS A 95 1.28 15.33 -6.33
N ILE A 96 0.88 14.28 -5.61
CA ILE A 96 -0.52 14.00 -5.26
C ILE A 96 -1.03 14.94 -4.15
N THR A 97 -0.24 15.14 -3.10
CA THR A 97 -0.63 15.93 -1.91
C THR A 97 -1.20 17.32 -2.24
N PRO A 98 -0.62 18.11 -3.16
CA PRO A 98 -1.15 19.43 -3.50
C PRO A 98 -2.30 19.41 -4.52
N LEU A 99 -2.74 18.24 -5.01
CA LEU A 99 -3.82 18.18 -6.00
C LEU A 99 -5.14 18.68 -5.40
N PRO A 100 -5.95 19.42 -6.18
CA PRO A 100 -7.29 19.78 -5.76
C PRO A 100 -8.21 18.54 -5.73
N SER A 101 -9.30 18.63 -4.96
CA SER A 101 -10.21 17.50 -4.70
C SER A 101 -10.78 16.84 -5.97
N ASP A 102 -11.06 17.62 -7.02
CA ASP A 102 -11.51 17.10 -8.31
C ASP A 102 -10.44 16.24 -9.00
N LYS A 103 -9.17 16.64 -8.92
CA LYS A 103 -8.03 15.88 -9.45
C LYS A 103 -7.71 14.63 -8.62
N LEU A 104 -7.87 14.70 -7.30
CA LEU A 104 -7.76 13.50 -6.43
C LEU A 104 -8.85 12.47 -6.76
N LYS A 105 -10.08 12.92 -7.03
CA LYS A 105 -11.16 12.03 -7.50
C LYS A 105 -10.84 11.43 -8.86
N GLU A 106 -10.34 12.24 -9.79
CA GLU A 106 -9.91 11.75 -11.11
C GLU A 106 -8.82 10.67 -10.99
N LEU A 107 -7.80 10.90 -10.15
CA LEU A 107 -6.74 9.92 -9.87
C LEU A 107 -7.30 8.63 -9.26
N MET A 108 -8.23 8.73 -8.31
CA MET A 108 -8.85 7.59 -7.66
C MET A 108 -9.71 6.76 -8.63
N GLU A 109 -10.40 7.39 -9.57
CA GLU A 109 -11.13 6.67 -10.61
C GLU A 109 -10.18 5.97 -11.59
N LEU A 110 -9.02 6.56 -11.89
CA LEU A 110 -7.98 5.87 -12.67
C LEU A 110 -7.39 4.66 -11.93
N GLU A 111 -7.13 4.77 -10.63
CA GLU A 111 -6.69 3.64 -9.79
C GLU A 111 -7.72 2.51 -9.82
N LYS A 112 -9.00 2.82 -9.62
CA LYS A 112 -10.07 1.82 -9.68
C LYS A 112 -10.21 1.19 -11.07
N GLU A 113 -10.05 1.96 -12.15
CA GLU A 113 -10.08 1.44 -13.52
C GLU A 113 -8.92 0.46 -13.74
N ALA A 114 -7.70 0.86 -13.38
CA ALA A 114 -6.51 0.00 -13.43
C ALA A 114 -6.63 -1.25 -12.56
N ALA A 115 -7.18 -1.13 -11.36
CA ALA A 115 -7.40 -2.25 -10.45
C ALA A 115 -8.41 -3.25 -11.03
N ARG A 116 -9.51 -2.79 -11.62
CA ARG A 116 -10.50 -3.67 -12.29
C ARG A 116 -9.90 -4.43 -13.47
N GLU A 117 -9.11 -3.76 -14.30
CA GLU A 117 -8.40 -4.41 -15.41
C GLU A 117 -7.41 -5.44 -14.89
N THR A 118 -6.63 -5.09 -13.87
CA THR A 118 -5.65 -6.00 -13.25
C THR A 118 -6.32 -7.21 -12.61
N ALA A 119 -7.41 -7.02 -11.87
CA ALA A 119 -8.19 -8.09 -11.29
C ALA A 119 -8.77 -9.03 -12.36
N ARG A 120 -9.22 -8.47 -13.51
CA ARG A 120 -9.67 -9.28 -14.64
C ARG A 120 -8.53 -10.14 -15.20
N LEU A 121 -7.36 -9.55 -15.45
CA LEU A 121 -6.19 -10.28 -15.94
C LEU A 121 -5.78 -11.41 -14.99
N ILE A 122 -5.77 -11.16 -13.68
CA ILE A 122 -5.47 -12.17 -12.66
C ILE A 122 -6.48 -13.32 -12.73
N ARG A 123 -7.79 -13.03 -12.81
CA ARG A 123 -8.83 -14.07 -12.91
C ARG A 123 -8.77 -14.87 -14.20
N ASP A 124 -8.52 -14.20 -15.32
CA ASP A 124 -8.46 -14.82 -16.64
C ASP A 124 -7.31 -15.83 -16.78
N THR A 125 -6.32 -15.80 -15.88
CA THR A 125 -5.28 -16.83 -15.81
C THR A 125 -5.79 -18.21 -15.38
N GLY A 126 -6.96 -18.29 -14.73
CA GLY A 126 -7.47 -19.53 -14.13
C GLY A 126 -6.66 -20.03 -12.94
N TYR A 127 -5.80 -19.18 -12.37
CA TYR A 127 -4.96 -19.53 -11.22
C TYR A 127 -5.78 -19.79 -9.95
N ARG A 128 -5.47 -20.87 -9.23
CA ARG A 128 -6.26 -21.31 -8.07
C ARG A 128 -6.32 -20.30 -6.91
N HIS A 129 -5.30 -19.44 -6.76
CA HIS A 129 -5.24 -18.37 -5.77
C HIS A 129 -5.51 -16.97 -6.38
N ALA A 130 -6.16 -16.91 -7.54
CA ALA A 130 -6.48 -15.64 -8.21
C ALA A 130 -7.27 -14.70 -7.29
N GLU A 131 -8.28 -15.20 -6.56
CA GLU A 131 -9.08 -14.35 -5.68
C GLU A 131 -8.31 -13.86 -4.45
N ASP A 132 -7.27 -14.57 -3.99
CA ASP A 132 -6.41 -14.09 -2.90
C ASP A 132 -5.61 -12.85 -3.34
N LEU A 133 -5.13 -12.85 -4.59
CA LEU A 133 -4.47 -11.70 -5.20
C LEU A 133 -5.45 -10.56 -5.50
N VAL A 134 -6.65 -10.86 -6.01
CA VAL A 134 -7.68 -9.82 -6.22
C VAL A 134 -8.06 -9.17 -4.88
N TYR A 135 -8.23 -9.96 -3.82
CA TYR A 135 -8.54 -9.45 -2.50
C TYR A 135 -7.42 -8.53 -1.99
N GLY A 136 -6.17 -8.95 -2.11
CA GLY A 136 -5.01 -8.12 -1.78
C GLY A 136 -4.96 -6.81 -2.57
N LEU A 137 -5.31 -6.84 -3.85
CA LEU A 137 -5.43 -5.62 -4.67
C LEU A 137 -6.54 -4.70 -4.16
N SER A 138 -7.71 -5.25 -3.84
CA SER A 138 -8.84 -4.47 -3.31
C SER A 138 -8.46 -3.74 -2.03
N ALA A 139 -7.91 -4.46 -1.05
CA ALA A 139 -7.54 -3.87 0.24
C ALA A 139 -6.53 -2.72 0.10
N MET A 140 -5.58 -2.80 -0.84
CA MET A 140 -4.65 -1.69 -1.12
C MET A 140 -5.35 -0.47 -1.77
N VAL A 141 -6.32 -0.71 -2.67
CA VAL A 141 -7.13 0.36 -3.26
C VAL A 141 -8.01 1.03 -2.20
N ASP A 142 -8.64 0.24 -1.34
CA ASP A 142 -9.48 0.72 -0.24
C ASP A 142 -8.65 1.51 0.78
N TYR A 143 -7.45 1.05 1.09
CA TYR A 143 -6.47 1.79 1.89
C TYR A 143 -6.12 3.16 1.27
N ASP A 144 -5.81 3.21 -0.02
CA ASP A 144 -5.49 4.46 -0.71
C ASP A 144 -6.70 5.41 -0.71
N ALA A 145 -7.91 4.88 -0.94
CA ALA A 145 -9.16 5.64 -0.90
C ALA A 145 -9.41 6.23 0.49
N TRP A 146 -9.27 5.42 1.54
CA TRP A 146 -9.38 5.85 2.93
C TRP A 146 -8.37 6.97 3.25
N LEU A 147 -7.10 6.80 2.88
CA LEU A 147 -6.07 7.80 3.16
C LEU A 147 -6.37 9.14 2.48
N LEU A 148 -6.77 9.12 1.20
CA LEU A 148 -7.14 10.34 0.48
C LEU A 148 -8.39 11.00 1.06
N GLU A 149 -9.38 10.22 1.50
CA GLU A 149 -10.55 10.73 2.19
C GLU A 149 -10.17 11.45 3.49
N LYS A 150 -9.37 10.81 4.35
CA LYS A 150 -8.92 11.41 5.62
C LYS A 150 -8.05 12.65 5.40
N LEU A 151 -7.18 12.64 4.40
CA LEU A 151 -6.43 13.83 3.99
C LEU A 151 -7.34 14.96 3.53
N SER A 152 -8.41 14.65 2.78
CA SER A 152 -9.38 15.65 2.33
C SER A 152 -10.22 16.22 3.48
N GLN A 153 -10.55 15.41 4.49
CA GLN A 153 -11.40 15.83 5.62
C GLN A 153 -10.62 16.61 6.68
N LEU A 154 -9.43 16.15 7.02
CA LEU A 154 -8.66 16.67 8.16
C LEU A 154 -7.50 17.59 7.72
N GLY A 155 -6.99 17.41 6.50
CA GLY A 155 -5.70 17.95 6.08
C GLY A 155 -4.53 17.16 6.69
N LEU A 156 -3.36 17.25 6.04
CA LEU A 156 -2.17 16.48 6.41
C LEU A 156 -1.73 16.71 7.86
N GLU A 157 -1.71 17.97 8.32
CA GLU A 157 -1.18 18.29 9.65
C GLU A 157 -2.07 17.76 10.77
N LYS A 158 -3.40 17.95 10.66
CA LYS A 158 -4.34 17.43 11.65
C LYS A 158 -4.39 15.90 11.63
N LEU A 159 -4.37 15.28 10.45
CA LEU A 159 -4.34 13.82 10.34
C LEU A 159 -3.09 13.25 11.03
N ALA A 160 -1.90 13.78 10.73
CA ALA A 160 -0.66 13.32 11.35
C ALA A 160 -0.65 13.52 12.87
N ASP A 161 -1.12 14.67 13.36
CA ASP A 161 -1.22 14.96 14.79
C ASP A 161 -2.21 14.03 15.50
N THR A 162 -3.35 13.73 14.86
CA THR A 162 -4.37 12.83 15.43
C THR A 162 -3.86 11.39 15.48
N LEU A 163 -3.26 10.89 14.39
CA LEU A 163 -2.66 9.55 14.35
C LEU A 163 -1.54 9.41 15.39
N TRP A 164 -0.73 10.45 15.58
CA TRP A 164 0.33 10.46 16.60
C TRP A 164 -0.21 10.25 18.00
N HIS A 165 -1.26 10.97 18.37
CA HIS A 165 -1.78 10.96 19.73
C HIS A 165 -2.74 9.81 20.01
N ARG A 166 -3.53 9.39 19.01
CA ARG A 166 -4.64 8.44 19.20
C ARG A 166 -4.39 7.05 18.66
N GLY A 167 -3.51 6.88 17.67
CA GLY A 167 -3.39 5.62 16.92
C GLY A 167 -1.99 5.32 16.42
N LEU A 168 -0.95 5.70 17.17
CA LEU A 168 0.44 5.57 16.71
C LEU A 168 0.82 4.10 16.48
N GLN A 169 0.42 3.22 17.40
CA GLN A 169 0.77 1.80 17.30
C GLN A 169 0.07 1.16 16.10
N GLU A 170 -1.22 1.44 15.93
CA GLU A 170 -2.06 0.98 14.83
C GLU A 170 -1.54 1.50 13.49
N THR A 171 -1.13 2.77 13.43
CA THR A 171 -0.51 3.37 12.23
C THR A 171 0.79 2.67 11.86
N LEU A 172 1.64 2.34 12.84
CA LEU A 172 2.88 1.61 12.59
C LEU A 172 2.62 0.18 12.11
N GLN A 173 1.63 -0.51 12.68
CA GLN A 173 1.25 -1.86 12.25
C GLN A 173 0.65 -1.84 10.85
N LEU A 174 -0.32 -0.96 10.58
CA LEU A 174 -0.87 -0.75 9.24
C LEU A 174 0.25 -0.55 8.22
N SER A 175 1.20 0.34 8.54
CA SER A 175 2.36 0.58 7.69
C SER A 175 3.19 -0.68 7.42
N ILE A 176 3.37 -1.58 8.39
CA ILE A 176 4.11 -2.84 8.19
C ILE A 176 3.30 -3.79 7.29
N TYR A 177 2.01 -3.97 7.58
CA TYR A 177 1.17 -4.90 6.84
C TYR A 177 0.91 -4.44 5.40
N THR A 178 0.69 -3.15 5.17
CA THR A 178 0.61 -2.57 3.81
C THR A 178 1.91 -2.82 3.04
N ARG A 179 3.06 -2.72 3.72
CA ARG A 179 4.37 -2.99 3.11
C ARG A 179 4.54 -4.45 2.70
N TYR A 180 4.14 -5.36 3.57
CA TYR A 180 4.21 -6.80 3.29
C TYR A 180 3.18 -7.22 2.24
N LEU A 181 1.98 -6.67 2.29
CA LEU A 181 0.92 -6.86 1.31
C LEU A 181 1.41 -6.50 -0.10
N LEU A 182 1.93 -5.28 -0.28
CA LEU A 182 2.40 -4.82 -1.59
C LEU A 182 3.50 -5.73 -2.14
N PHE A 183 4.49 -6.08 -1.30
CA PHE A 183 5.61 -6.91 -1.75
C PHE A 183 5.16 -8.34 -2.10
N ALA A 184 4.32 -8.96 -1.27
CA ALA A 184 3.78 -10.28 -1.53
C ALA A 184 2.94 -10.29 -2.81
N TRP A 185 2.05 -9.31 -2.94
CA TRP A 185 1.12 -9.19 -4.06
C TRP A 185 1.86 -8.95 -5.38
N ILE A 186 2.79 -8.01 -5.43
CA ILE A 186 3.60 -7.74 -6.64
C ILE A 186 4.40 -8.99 -7.01
N SER A 187 5.00 -9.67 -6.02
CA SER A 187 5.83 -10.84 -6.29
C SER A 187 5.02 -11.99 -6.90
N ALA A 188 3.90 -12.35 -6.29
CA ALA A 188 3.02 -13.41 -6.80
C ALA A 188 2.40 -13.06 -8.15
N THR A 189 1.91 -11.82 -8.30
CA THR A 189 1.29 -11.34 -9.55
C THR A 189 2.29 -11.27 -10.70
N SER A 190 3.55 -10.91 -10.43
CA SER A 190 4.61 -10.86 -11.45
C SER A 190 4.93 -12.26 -12.01
N ALA A 191 5.00 -13.27 -11.15
CA ALA A 191 5.13 -14.67 -11.58
C ALA A 191 3.90 -15.15 -12.36
N LEU A 192 2.70 -14.82 -11.87
CA LEU A 192 1.44 -15.20 -12.50
C LEU A 192 1.30 -14.64 -13.93
N LEU A 193 1.63 -13.36 -14.10
CA LEU A 193 1.54 -12.65 -15.38
C LEU A 193 2.77 -12.87 -16.28
N LYS A 194 3.63 -13.84 -15.93
CA LYS A 194 4.81 -14.24 -16.72
C LYS A 194 5.81 -13.10 -16.95
N LEU A 195 5.95 -12.20 -15.97
CA LEU A 195 6.99 -11.17 -15.98
C LEU A 195 8.36 -11.74 -15.56
N LEU A 196 8.37 -12.94 -15.01
CA LEU A 196 9.56 -13.72 -14.69
C LEU A 196 9.46 -15.09 -15.36
N GLU A 197 10.55 -15.50 -16.02
CA GLU A 197 10.62 -16.78 -16.73
C GLU A 197 10.79 -17.96 -15.76
N GLU A 198 11.50 -17.75 -14.65
CA GLU A 198 11.84 -18.80 -13.68
C GLU A 198 11.37 -18.43 -12.26
N TYR A 199 10.54 -19.29 -11.67
CA TYR A 199 10.10 -19.19 -10.29
C TYR A 199 9.67 -20.56 -9.74
N LYS A 200 9.65 -20.70 -8.41
CA LYS A 200 9.04 -21.86 -7.75
C LYS A 200 7.55 -21.60 -7.53
N GLU A 201 6.70 -22.50 -8.03
CA GLU A 201 5.25 -22.39 -7.86
C GLU A 201 4.84 -22.34 -6.38
N GLU A 202 5.50 -23.14 -5.54
CA GLU A 202 5.30 -23.15 -4.09
C GLU A 202 5.47 -21.77 -3.46
N ASN A 203 6.52 -21.03 -3.85
CA ASN A 203 6.76 -19.68 -3.35
C ASN A 203 5.71 -18.69 -3.86
N ARG A 204 5.29 -18.79 -5.13
CA ARG A 204 4.20 -17.97 -5.68
C ARG A 204 2.90 -18.21 -4.92
N ASP A 205 2.57 -19.46 -4.65
CA ASP A 205 1.35 -19.86 -3.94
C ASP A 205 1.37 -19.32 -2.50
N THR A 206 2.47 -19.51 -1.77
CA THR A 206 2.65 -18.95 -0.42
C THR A 206 2.49 -17.42 -0.40
N LEU A 207 3.08 -16.72 -1.37
CA LEU A 207 2.97 -15.26 -1.46
C LEU A 207 1.54 -14.80 -1.75
N ALA A 208 0.80 -15.53 -2.60
CA ALA A 208 -0.61 -15.23 -2.88
C ALA A 208 -1.48 -15.40 -1.64
N GLU A 209 -1.30 -16.50 -0.89
CA GLU A 209 -2.00 -16.73 0.38
C GLU A 209 -1.66 -15.64 1.42
N TRP A 210 -0.39 -15.22 1.49
CA TRP A 210 0.03 -14.12 2.35
C TRP A 210 -0.57 -12.79 1.93
N SER A 211 -0.75 -12.51 0.64
CA SER A 211 -1.47 -11.31 0.18
C SER A 211 -2.86 -11.24 0.79
N ARG A 212 -3.60 -12.34 0.85
CA ARG A 212 -4.90 -12.35 1.53
C ARG A 212 -4.78 -12.05 3.02
N ARG A 213 -3.87 -12.74 3.72
CA ARG A 213 -3.70 -12.55 5.17
C ARG A 213 -3.29 -11.12 5.53
N TYR A 214 -2.38 -10.53 4.77
CA TYR A 214 -1.96 -9.15 5.00
C TYR A 214 -3.05 -8.14 4.64
N ALA A 215 -3.91 -8.45 3.68
CA ALA A 215 -5.08 -7.63 3.36
C ALA A 215 -6.09 -7.60 4.51
N GLU A 216 -6.39 -8.76 5.11
CA GLU A 216 -7.27 -8.84 6.28
C GLU A 216 -6.74 -7.99 7.45
N GLU A 217 -5.42 -8.00 7.69
CA GLU A 217 -4.78 -7.14 8.69
C GLU A 217 -4.89 -5.65 8.33
N VAL A 218 -4.62 -5.28 7.07
CA VAL A 218 -4.73 -3.90 6.58
C VAL A 218 -6.13 -3.35 6.81
N GLU A 219 -7.18 -4.09 6.43
CA GLU A 219 -8.57 -3.69 6.65
C GLU A 219 -8.89 -3.53 8.14
N ALA A 220 -8.48 -4.49 8.98
CA ALA A 220 -8.71 -4.42 10.42
C ALA A 220 -8.06 -3.18 11.06
N TYR A 221 -6.85 -2.81 10.63
CA TYR A 221 -6.20 -1.59 11.11
C TYR A 221 -6.85 -0.32 10.55
N ILE A 222 -7.35 -0.33 9.31
CA ILE A 222 -8.12 0.79 8.76
C ILE A 222 -9.37 1.02 9.60
N ASP A 223 -10.16 -0.01 9.90
CA ASP A 223 -11.38 0.09 10.72
C ASP A 223 -11.07 0.63 12.12
N THR A 224 -9.98 0.14 12.71
CA THR A 224 -9.52 0.58 14.03
C THR A 224 -9.12 2.06 13.99
N LEU A 225 -8.33 2.47 12.99
CA LEU A 225 -7.92 3.87 12.84
C LEU A 225 -9.11 4.78 12.52
N ASP A 226 -10.08 4.33 11.73
CA ASP A 226 -11.29 5.09 11.44
C ASP A 226 -12.03 5.44 12.74
N THR A 227 -12.16 4.46 13.63
CA THR A 227 -12.74 4.64 14.96
C THR A 227 -11.92 5.60 15.82
N LEU A 228 -10.59 5.53 15.78
CA LEU A 228 -9.70 6.39 16.58
C LEU A 228 -9.63 7.83 16.07
N LEU A 229 -9.86 8.04 14.77
CA LEU A 229 -9.92 9.36 14.15
C LEU A 229 -11.26 10.06 14.38
N ASP A 230 -12.32 9.33 14.73
CA ASP A 230 -13.61 9.90 15.11
C ASP A 230 -13.59 10.47 16.54
N ASP A 231 -13.92 11.76 16.67
CA ASP A 231 -13.85 12.47 17.95
C ASP A 231 -14.87 11.93 18.97
N GLU A 232 -16.07 11.54 18.54
CA GLU A 232 -17.12 11.06 19.44
C GLU A 232 -16.81 9.65 19.96
N ALA A 233 -16.40 8.76 19.05
CA ALA A 233 -16.01 7.39 19.38
C ALA A 233 -14.77 7.37 20.29
N TYR A 234 -13.77 8.21 20.02
CA TYR A 234 -12.57 8.29 20.85
C TYR A 234 -12.88 8.70 22.30
N ILE A 235 -13.76 9.69 22.50
CA ILE A 235 -14.19 10.12 23.85
C ILE A 235 -14.86 8.97 24.62
N VAL A 236 -15.64 8.13 23.94
CA VAL A 236 -16.28 6.96 24.57
C VAL A 236 -15.23 5.93 24.99
N ILE A 237 -14.27 5.62 24.13
CA ILE A 237 -13.17 4.68 24.41
C ILE A 237 -12.34 5.15 25.60
N GLU A 238 -11.98 6.44 25.64
CA GLU A 238 -11.20 7.03 26.73
C GLU A 238 -11.92 6.89 28.07
N LYS A 239 -13.22 7.25 28.12
CA LYS A 239 -14.06 7.11 29.32
C LYS A 239 -14.17 5.66 29.79
N MET A 240 -14.31 4.70 28.87
CA MET A 240 -14.37 3.28 29.23
C MET A 240 -13.04 2.76 29.79
N SER A 241 -11.91 3.21 29.22
CA SER A 241 -10.56 2.86 29.69
C SER A 241 -10.28 3.41 31.10
N GLU A 242 -10.75 4.62 31.41
CA GLU A 242 -10.64 5.21 32.75
C GLU A 242 -11.46 4.43 33.79
N LEU A 243 -12.68 4.04 33.45
CA LEU A 243 -13.55 3.25 34.34
C LEU A 243 -12.99 1.84 34.61
N GLY A 244 -12.39 1.21 33.60
CA GLY A 244 -11.76 -0.11 33.75
C GLY A 244 -10.47 -0.11 34.59
N LYS A 245 -9.79 1.03 34.74
CA LYS A 245 -8.60 1.17 35.60
C LYS A 245 -8.94 1.46 37.07
N GLN A 246 -10.19 1.86 37.35
CA GLN A 246 -10.67 2.14 38.71
C GLN A 246 -11.36 0.95 39.38
N ALA A 247 -11.64 -0.11 38.62
CA ALA A 247 -12.22 -1.38 39.08
C ALA A 247 -11.14 -2.41 39.44
#